data_AF-W5SX84-F1
#
_entry.id   AF-W5SX84-F1
#
_cell.length_a   1.000
_cell.length_b   1.000
_cell.length_c   1.000
_cell.angle_alpha   90.00
_cell.angle_beta   90.00
_cell.angle_gamma   90.00
#
_symmetry.space_group_name_H-M   'P 1'
#
loop_
_entity.id
_entity.type
_entity.pdbx_description
1 polymer ?
#
loop_
_entity_poly.entity_id
_entity_poly.type
_entity_poly.pdbx_seq_one_letter_code
_entity_poly.pdbx_strand_id
1 'polypeptide(L)'
;MQESSLHSVSSSQIFNGHITEDMIYQEFVKMGMQDYVANELSKRYYRNELTYKDIEYLESNFNLKLEMLERSLNSEIVSFKVELDNKMDVKFNEFSNKI
;
A
#
# COMPACT_ATOMS: atom_id res chain seq x y z
N MET A 1 18.42 48.27 19.18
CA MET A 1 17.00 47.91 19.00
C MET A 1 16.78 47.60 17.53
N GLN A 2 16.45 46.36 17.21
CA GLN A 2 15.67 45.97 16.03
C GLN A 2 15.30 44.51 16.25
N GLU A 3 14.11 44.30 16.83
CA GLU A 3 13.52 42.98 16.97
C GLU A 3 13.10 42.49 15.58
N SER A 4 13.64 41.34 15.18
CA SER A 4 13.18 40.59 14.01
C SER A 4 11.80 40.02 14.32
N SER A 5 10.75 40.61 13.72
CA SER A 5 9.40 40.07 13.75
C SER A 5 9.34 38.78 12.94
N LEU A 6 9.46 37.64 13.62
CA LEU A 6 9.04 36.33 13.11
C LEU A 6 7.53 36.43 12.81
N HIS A 7 7.17 36.39 11.53
CA HIS A 7 5.78 36.22 11.12
C HIS A 7 5.27 34.92 11.75
N SER A 8 4.33 35.03 12.68
CA SER A 8 3.66 33.90 13.29
C SER A 8 2.99 33.11 12.18
N VAL A 9 3.41 31.86 11.97
CA VAL A 9 2.63 30.88 11.21
C VAL A 9 1.25 30.86 11.83
N SER A 10 0.26 31.30 11.06
CA SER A 10 -1.14 31.35 11.40
C SER A 10 -1.54 30.01 12.01
N SER A 11 -2.13 30.07 13.19
CA SER A 11 -2.77 28.95 13.87
C SER A 11 -3.67 28.21 12.87
N SER A 12 -3.39 26.93 12.64
CA SER A 12 -4.26 26.07 11.81
C SER A 12 -5.65 26.07 12.41
N GLN A 13 -6.56 26.84 11.82
CA GLN A 13 -7.97 26.80 12.20
C GLN A 13 -8.48 25.40 11.89
N ILE A 14 -8.81 24.63 12.92
CA ILE A 14 -9.45 23.34 12.77
C ILE A 14 -10.86 23.60 12.22
N PHE A 15 -11.08 23.21 10.97
CA PHE A 15 -12.37 23.36 10.33
C PHE A 15 -13.35 22.32 10.86
N ASN A 16 -14.31 22.76 11.67
CA ASN A 16 -15.35 21.91 12.28
C ASN A 16 -16.60 21.73 11.37
N GLY A 17 -16.51 22.06 10.07
CA GLY A 17 -17.61 21.90 9.11
C GLY A 17 -17.41 20.73 8.15
N HIS A 18 -18.44 20.43 7.35
CA HIS A 18 -18.31 19.51 6.22
C HIS A 18 -17.49 20.17 5.11
N ILE A 19 -16.40 19.53 4.68
CA ILE A 19 -15.63 19.98 3.51
C ILE A 19 -16.43 19.64 2.25
N THR A 20 -16.63 20.63 1.38
CA THR A 20 -17.26 20.43 0.07
C THR A 20 -16.23 20.53 -1.05
N GLU A 21 -16.57 20.00 -2.23
CA GLU A 21 -15.75 20.15 -3.44
C GLU A 21 -15.46 21.63 -3.75
N ASP A 22 -16.47 22.50 -3.66
CA ASP A 22 -16.33 23.93 -3.90
C ASP A 22 -15.34 24.59 -2.94
N MET A 23 -15.34 24.19 -1.66
CA MET A 23 -14.37 24.71 -0.70
C MET A 23 -12.94 24.35 -1.09
N ILE A 24 -12.70 23.10 -1.50
CA ILE A 24 -11.38 22.64 -1.96
C ILE A 24 -10.97 23.40 -3.23
N TYR A 25 -11.90 23.54 -4.18
CA TYR A 25 -11.68 24.29 -5.42
C TYR A 25 -11.24 25.73 -5.14
N GLN A 26 -11.96 26.44 -4.26
CA GLN A 26 -11.65 27.83 -3.92
C GLN A 26 -10.28 27.96 -3.24
N GLU A 27 -9.90 27.01 -2.38
CA GLU A 27 -8.55 27.01 -1.80
C GLU A 27 -7.47 26.79 -2.87
N PHE A 28 -7.67 25.91 -3.84
CA PHE A 28 -6.72 25.75 -4.95
C PHE A 28 -6.61 27.01 -5.83
N VAL A 29 -7.71 27.67 -6.14
CA VAL A 29 -7.70 28.94 -6.88
C VAL A 29 -6.97 30.04 -6.08
N LYS A 30 -7.21 30.14 -4.77
CA LYS A 30 -6.48 31.08 -3.88
C LYS A 30 -4.97 30.83 -3.87
N MET A 31 -4.55 29.58 -4.04
CA MET A 31 -3.13 29.20 -4.16
C MET A 31 -2.54 29.51 -5.54
N GLY A 32 -3.31 30.08 -6.47
CA GLY A 32 -2.87 30.45 -7.82
C GLY A 32 -2.88 29.28 -8.82
N MET A 33 -3.59 28.20 -8.51
CA MET A 33 -3.76 27.08 -9.44
C MET A 33 -4.65 27.48 -10.62
N GLN A 34 -4.34 27.00 -11.83
CA GLN A 34 -5.18 27.22 -13.02
C GLN A 34 -6.57 26.59 -12.83
N ASP A 35 -7.63 27.29 -13.23
CA ASP A 35 -9.03 26.89 -13.02
C ASP A 35 -9.32 25.43 -13.42
N TYR A 36 -8.81 24.98 -14.57
CA TYR A 36 -9.04 23.60 -15.02
C TYR A 36 -8.36 22.58 -14.11
N VAL A 37 -7.15 22.88 -13.60
CA VAL A 37 -6.43 21.99 -12.68
C VAL A 37 -7.12 21.98 -11.33
N ALA A 38 -7.52 23.16 -10.83
CA ALA A 38 -8.24 23.31 -9.58
C ALA A 38 -9.56 22.54 -9.58
N ASN A 39 -10.32 22.61 -10.68
CA ASN A 39 -11.59 21.90 -10.86
C ASN A 39 -11.40 20.38 -10.89
N GLU A 40 -10.39 19.90 -11.63
CA GLU A 40 -10.11 18.47 -11.70
C GLU A 40 -9.61 17.91 -10.37
N LEU A 41 -8.72 18.62 -9.67
CA LEU A 41 -8.19 18.16 -8.40
C LEU A 41 -9.24 18.25 -7.28
N SER A 42 -10.10 19.28 -7.24
CA SER A 42 -11.11 19.40 -6.18
C SER A 42 -12.05 18.20 -6.15
N LYS A 43 -12.48 17.70 -7.31
CA LYS A 43 -13.27 16.47 -7.45
C LYS A 43 -12.53 15.27 -6.88
N ARG A 44 -11.27 15.07 -7.30
CA ARG A 44 -10.44 13.94 -6.87
C ARG A 44 -10.21 13.92 -5.37
N TYR A 45 -9.91 15.08 -4.78
CA TYR A 45 -9.70 15.22 -3.34
C TYR A 45 -11.01 15.06 -2.56
N TYR A 46 -12.11 15.63 -3.03
CA TYR A 46 -13.41 15.48 -2.38
C TYR A 46 -13.90 14.03 -2.38
N ARG A 47 -13.65 13.29 -3.47
CA ARG A 47 -14.04 11.89 -3.63
C ARG A 47 -13.02 10.89 -3.12
N ASN A 48 -11.89 11.35 -2.58
CA ASN A 48 -10.76 10.50 -2.18
C ASN A 48 -10.26 9.57 -3.30
N GLU A 49 -10.39 9.96 -4.56
CA GLU A 49 -10.04 9.11 -5.71
C GLU A 49 -8.56 8.72 -5.71
N LEU A 50 -7.68 9.62 -5.23
CA LEU A 50 -6.25 9.33 -5.10
C LEU A 50 -6.01 8.24 -4.05
N THR A 51 -6.64 8.37 -2.87
CA THR A 51 -6.53 7.38 -1.80
C THR A 51 -7.06 6.02 -2.21
N TYR A 52 -8.20 5.97 -2.91
CA TYR A 52 -8.74 4.69 -3.40
C TYR A 52 -7.82 4.03 -4.41
N LYS A 53 -7.26 4.78 -5.37
CA LYS A 53 -6.28 4.25 -6.34
C LYS A 53 -5.02 3.72 -5.67
N ASP A 54 -4.51 4.42 -4.66
CA ASP A 54 -3.34 3.97 -3.89
C ASP A 54 -3.65 2.66 -3.14
N ILE A 55 -4.85 2.55 -2.55
CA ILE A 55 -5.30 1.33 -1.87
C ILE A 55 -5.45 0.16 -2.87
N GLU A 56 -6.08 0.38 -4.02
CA GLU A 56 -6.22 -0.64 -5.08
C GLU A 56 -4.85 -1.13 -5.58
N TYR A 57 -3.90 -0.21 -5.76
CA TYR A 57 -2.53 -0.55 -6.13
C TYR A 57 -1.83 -1.38 -5.05
N LEU A 58 -1.97 -1.00 -3.77
CA LEU A 58 -1.42 -1.78 -2.66
C LEU A 58 -2.03 -3.18 -2.59
N GLU A 59 -3.36 -3.28 -2.69
CA GLU A 59 -4.09 -4.55 -2.70
C GLU A 59 -3.57 -5.47 -3.81
N SER A 60 -3.49 -4.97 -5.04
CA SER A 60 -3.00 -5.74 -6.19
C SER A 60 -1.57 -6.23 -5.98
N ASN A 61 -0.69 -5.39 -5.44
CA ASN A 61 0.70 -5.77 -5.16
C ASN A 61 0.81 -6.78 -4.01
N PHE A 62 0.00 -6.64 -2.96
CA PHE A 62 0.01 -7.59 -1.86
C PHE A 62 -0.51 -8.95 -2.32
N ASN A 63 -1.61 -9.00 -3.07
CA ASN A 63 -2.15 -10.25 -3.61
C ASN A 63 -1.12 -10.98 -4.48
N LEU A 64 -0.45 -10.29 -5.40
CA LEU A 64 0.62 -10.89 -6.21
C LEU A 64 1.77 -11.44 -5.36
N LYS A 65 2.23 -10.69 -4.35
CA LYS A 65 3.31 -11.16 -3.45
C LYS A 65 2.89 -12.36 -2.62
N LEU A 66 1.64 -12.40 -2.15
CA LEU A 66 1.09 -13.53 -1.39
C LEU A 66 0.96 -14.77 -2.27
N GLU A 67 0.47 -14.65 -3.50
CA GLU A 67 0.40 -15.75 -4.47
C GLU A 67 1.80 -16.32 -4.78
N MET A 68 2.79 -15.45 -4.99
CA MET A 68 4.18 -15.89 -5.20
C MET A 68 4.75 -16.62 -3.99
N LEU A 69 4.48 -16.11 -2.78
CA LEU A 69 4.89 -16.73 -1.52
C LEU A 69 4.24 -18.11 -1.36
N GLU A 70 2.94 -18.21 -1.57
CA GLU A 70 2.20 -19.48 -1.50
C GLU A 70 2.76 -20.51 -2.48
N ARG A 71 3.03 -20.11 -3.73
CA ARG A 71 3.65 -20.99 -4.73
C ARG A 71 5.04 -21.46 -4.31
N SER A 72 5.87 -20.58 -3.75
CA SER A 72 7.21 -20.92 -3.26
C SER A 72 7.14 -21.93 -2.12
N LEU A 73 6.30 -21.66 -1.11
CA LEU A 73 6.11 -22.54 0.04
C LEU A 73 5.57 -23.92 -0.37
N ASN A 74 4.60 -23.96 -1.28
CA ASN A 74 4.08 -25.22 -1.82
C ASN A 74 5.17 -26.02 -2.55
N SER A 75 6.02 -25.35 -3.33
CA SER A 75 7.15 -26.00 -4.00
C SER A 75 8.16 -26.57 -3.00
N GLU A 76 8.49 -25.84 -1.94
CA GLU A 76 9.38 -26.31 -0.89
C GLU A 76 8.81 -27.51 -0.15
N ILE A 77 7.52 -27.47 0.23
CA ILE A 77 6.83 -28.58 0.89
C ILE A 77 6.87 -29.85 0.02
N VAL A 78 6.58 -29.73 -1.28
CA VAL A 78 6.64 -30.86 -2.21
C VAL A 78 8.07 -31.41 -2.31
N SER A 79 9.07 -30.53 -2.42
CA SER A 79 10.48 -30.94 -2.46
C SER A 79 10.89 -31.70 -1.20
N PHE A 80 10.56 -31.19 -0.01
CA PHE A 80 10.85 -31.86 1.25
C PHE A 80 10.14 -33.20 1.37
N LYS A 81 8.89 -33.30 0.92
CA LYS A 81 8.15 -34.56 0.92
C LYS A 81 8.86 -35.62 0.08
N VAL A 82 9.26 -35.28 -1.15
CA VAL A 82 9.99 -36.18 -2.04
C VAL A 82 11.33 -36.59 -1.44
N GLU A 83 12.06 -35.66 -0.81
CA GLU A 83 13.32 -35.96 -0.16
C GLU A 83 13.15 -36.94 1.02
N LEU A 84 12.11 -36.75 1.83
CA LEU A 84 11.78 -37.64 2.94
C LEU A 84 11.35 -39.02 2.46
N ASP A 85 10.48 -39.10 1.45
CA ASP A 85 10.04 -40.37 0.85
C ASP A 85 11.25 -41.16 0.34
N ASN A 86 12.14 -40.53 -0.42
CA ASN A 86 13.38 -41.15 -0.90
C ASN A 86 14.30 -41.62 0.24
N LYS A 87 14.45 -40.81 1.30
CA LYS A 87 15.26 -41.18 2.47
C LYS A 87 14.67 -42.39 3.21
N MET A 88 13.35 -42.45 3.33
CA MET A 88 12.65 -43.59 3.95
C MET A 88 12.84 -44.86 3.12
N ASP A 89 12.66 -44.79 1.79
CA ASP A 89 12.85 -45.93 0.89
C ASP A 89 14.27 -46.48 0.98
N VAL A 90 15.29 -45.61 0.99
CA VAL A 90 16.69 -46.01 1.17
C VAL A 90 16.88 -46.73 2.51
N LYS A 91 16.36 -46.17 3.60
CA LYS A 91 16.51 -46.76 4.94
C LYS A 91 15.76 -48.08 5.08
N PHE A 92 14.59 -48.22 4.46
CA PHE A 92 13.84 -49.46 4.44
C PHE A 92 14.61 -50.55 3.69
N ASN A 93 15.15 -50.25 2.51
CA ASN A 93 15.98 -51.18 1.75
C ASN A 93 17.26 -51.60 2.50
N GLU A 94 17.94 -50.65 3.15
CA GLU A 94 19.10 -50.94 4.00
C GLU A 94 18.76 -51.91 5.15
N PHE A 95 17.57 -51.77 5.74
CA PHE A 95 17.10 -52.65 6.81
C PHE A 95 16.72 -54.05 6.28
N SER A 96 15.99 -54.11 5.17
CA SER A 96 15.62 -55.39 4.53
C SER A 96 16.84 -56.21 4.11
N ASN A 97 17.93 -55.58 3.70
CA ASN A 97 19.17 -56.28 3.35
C ASN A 97 19.96 -56.82 4.55
N LYS A 98 19.60 -56.45 5.79
CA LYS A 98 20.29 -56.85 7.02
C LYS A 98 19.60 -58.00 7.77
N ILE A 99 18.37 -58.34 7.41
CA ILE A 99 17.57 -59.43 8.01
C ILE A 99 17.56 -60.62 7.04
#